data_AF-A0A938K7P9-F1
#
_entry.id   AF-A0A938K7P9-F1
#
_cell.length_a   1.000
_cell.length_b   1.000
_cell.length_c   1.000
_cell.angle_alpha   90.00
_cell.angle_beta   90.00
_cell.angle_gamma   90.00
#
_symmetry.space_group_name_H-M   'P 1'
#
loop_
_entity.id
_entity.type
_entity.pdbx_description
1 polymer ?
#
loop_
_entity_poly.entity_id
_entity_poly.type
_entity_poly.pdbx_seq_one_letter_code
_entity_poly.pdbx_strand_id
1 'polypeptide(L)'
;MPTWEPAEPATIIRDAQLFQQVEILEQPLKLTGTAAENSETVAKALESEGWVRLDESDPQRGQAVASSDDLLINQADEFAAGEFVSVAVFDRGGERWPKINESLDFFAFFHEARYALVEVAPVVPQRIEPGRAPARPKVDESQERRYVYMIRDLGNRRQPAMFITLGSLIVFVILCWLMHRRDLILRENLARSRELEKV
;
A
#
# COMPACT_ATOMS: atom_id res chain seq x y z
N MET A 1 10.12 0.79 -5.33
CA MET A 1 9.63 0.21 -4.07
C MET A 1 8.15 0.57 -3.96
N PRO A 2 7.30 -0.34 -3.46
CA PRO A 2 5.93 0.01 -3.08
C PRO A 2 6.00 1.11 -2.02
N THR A 3 5.09 2.08 -2.08
CA THR A 3 5.04 3.18 -1.11
C THR A 3 3.75 3.06 -0.32
N TRP A 4 3.84 3.28 0.99
CA TRP A 4 2.66 3.40 1.85
C TRP A 4 2.23 4.85 1.87
N GLU A 5 0.94 5.09 1.68
CA GLU A 5 0.34 6.41 1.71
C GLU A 5 -0.63 6.52 2.90
N PRO A 6 -0.84 7.75 3.42
CA PRO A 6 -1.87 8.03 4.40
C PRO A 6 -3.24 7.50 3.95
N ALA A 7 -3.93 6.73 4.78
CA ALA A 7 -5.30 6.30 4.49
C ALA A 7 -6.32 7.30 5.04
N GLU A 8 -7.44 7.47 4.31
CA GLU A 8 -8.63 8.20 4.76
C GLU A 8 -9.58 7.24 5.50
N PRO A 9 -10.41 7.70 6.46
CA PRO A 9 -10.65 9.10 6.85
C PRO A 9 -9.69 9.64 7.93
N ALA A 10 -8.88 8.80 8.58
CA ALA A 10 -7.89 9.24 9.56
C ALA A 10 -6.61 8.40 9.49
N THR A 11 -5.47 9.08 9.32
CA THR A 11 -4.15 8.45 9.19
C THR A 11 -3.53 8.10 10.53
N ILE A 12 -3.71 8.96 11.54
CA ILE A 12 -3.19 8.75 12.89
C ILE A 12 -4.36 8.70 13.86
N ILE A 13 -4.46 7.58 14.56
CA ILE A 13 -5.54 7.30 15.50
C ILE A 13 -4.93 7.21 16.89
N ARG A 14 -5.33 8.15 17.74
CA ARG A 14 -4.80 8.28 19.10
C ARG A 14 -5.50 7.38 20.11
N ASP A 15 -6.72 6.94 19.80
CA ASP A 15 -7.55 6.08 20.64
C ASP A 15 -8.23 5.01 19.77
N ALA A 16 -8.10 3.74 20.16
CA ALA A 16 -8.68 2.62 19.43
C ALA A 16 -10.22 2.58 19.49
N GLN A 17 -10.86 3.32 20.41
CA GLN A 17 -12.32 3.48 20.39
C GLN A 17 -12.81 4.18 19.11
N LEU A 18 -11.95 4.94 18.44
CA LEU A 18 -12.27 5.62 17.18
C LEU A 18 -12.24 4.68 15.97
N PHE A 19 -11.80 3.43 16.12
CA PHE A 19 -11.68 2.50 14.98
C PHE A 19 -12.99 2.26 14.24
N GLN A 20 -14.12 2.28 14.95
CA GLN A 20 -15.42 2.16 14.30
C GLN A 20 -15.78 3.41 13.48
N GLN A 21 -15.40 4.60 13.96
CA GLN A 21 -15.67 5.86 13.27
C GLN A 21 -14.82 6.02 12.01
N VAL A 22 -13.63 5.40 12.01
CA VAL A 22 -12.68 5.38 10.90
C VAL A 22 -12.89 4.17 9.98
N GLU A 23 -13.95 3.38 10.20
CA GLU A 23 -14.31 2.19 9.41
C GLU A 23 -13.22 1.11 9.37
N ILE A 24 -12.30 1.10 10.33
CA ILE A 24 -11.27 0.06 10.49
C ILE A 24 -11.87 -1.19 11.14
N LEU A 25 -12.76 -0.95 12.11
CA LEU A 25 -13.57 -1.98 12.76
C LEU A 25 -15.06 -1.80 12.42
N GLU A 26 -15.76 -2.90 12.20
CA GLU A 26 -17.22 -2.92 12.05
C GLU A 26 -17.91 -2.82 13.42
N GLN A 27 -17.33 -3.45 14.45
CA GLN A 27 -17.90 -3.49 15.79
C GLN A 27 -17.30 -2.41 16.72
N PRO A 28 -18.13 -1.78 17.58
CA PRO A 28 -17.62 -0.82 18.56
C PRO A 28 -16.76 -1.53 19.60
N LEU A 29 -15.55 -1.00 19.81
CA LEU A 29 -14.65 -1.48 20.85
C LEU A 29 -14.83 -0.66 22.13
N LYS A 30 -15.00 -1.32 23.28
CA LYS A 30 -14.96 -0.67 24.59
C LYS A 30 -13.68 -1.05 25.31
N LEU A 31 -12.86 -0.05 25.60
CA LEU A 31 -11.62 -0.21 26.37
C LEU A 31 -11.92 0.05 27.85
N THR A 32 -11.59 -0.91 28.72
CA THR A 32 -11.85 -0.81 30.17
C THR A 32 -10.64 -1.16 31.04
N GLY A 33 -9.52 -1.52 30.42
CA GLY A 33 -8.30 -1.97 31.11
C GLY A 33 -7.17 -0.94 31.07
N THR A 34 -5.99 -1.38 31.46
CA THR A 34 -4.72 -0.66 31.31
C THR A 34 -4.29 -0.57 29.83
N ALA A 35 -3.36 0.32 29.47
CA ALA A 35 -2.95 0.50 28.07
C ALA A 35 -2.42 -0.80 27.42
N ALA A 36 -1.78 -1.69 28.20
CA ALA A 36 -1.34 -2.99 27.74
C ALA A 36 -2.51 -3.96 27.46
N GLU A 37 -3.48 -4.06 28.39
CA GLU A 37 -4.68 -4.89 28.23
C GLU A 37 -5.60 -4.40 27.10
N ASN A 38 -5.69 -3.08 26.94
CA ASN A 38 -6.42 -2.44 25.86
C ASN A 38 -5.80 -2.81 24.49
N SER A 39 -4.48 -2.82 24.37
CA SER A 39 -3.79 -3.27 23.14
C SER A 39 -4.10 -4.73 22.81
N GLU A 40 -4.07 -5.64 23.78
CA GLU A 40 -4.41 -7.05 23.51
C GLU A 40 -5.86 -7.22 23.09
N THR A 41 -6.76 -6.41 23.66
CA THR A 41 -8.18 -6.39 23.29
C THR A 41 -8.36 -5.87 21.87
N VAL A 42 -7.62 -4.82 21.48
CA VAL A 42 -7.59 -4.29 20.11
C VAL A 42 -7.05 -5.32 19.13
N ALA A 43 -5.93 -5.98 19.45
CA ALA A 43 -5.35 -7.00 18.58
C ALA A 43 -6.33 -8.15 18.30
N LYS A 44 -7.03 -8.64 19.33
CA LYS A 44 -8.06 -9.69 19.18
C LYS A 44 -9.25 -9.22 18.35
N ALA A 45 -9.68 -7.97 18.51
CA ALA A 45 -10.77 -7.39 17.72
C ALA A 45 -10.37 -7.30 16.24
N LEU A 46 -9.18 -6.79 15.94
CA LEU A 46 -8.63 -6.73 14.58
C LEU A 46 -8.55 -8.12 13.95
N GLU A 47 -7.99 -9.10 14.65
CA GLU A 47 -7.89 -10.49 14.17
C GLU A 47 -9.27 -11.11 13.89
N SER A 48 -10.28 -10.80 14.72
CA SER A 48 -11.65 -11.29 14.51
C SER A 48 -12.33 -10.72 13.26
N GLU A 49 -11.90 -9.54 12.81
CA GLU A 49 -12.41 -8.86 11.62
C GLU A 49 -11.55 -9.12 10.36
N GLY A 50 -10.61 -10.06 10.44
CA GLY A 50 -9.82 -10.52 9.30
C GLY A 50 -8.51 -9.75 9.08
N TRP A 51 -8.04 -8.99 10.06
CA TRP A 51 -6.69 -8.45 10.04
C TRP A 51 -5.66 -9.51 10.43
N VAL A 52 -4.55 -9.56 9.71
CA VAL A 52 -3.45 -10.50 9.98
C VAL A 52 -2.31 -9.76 10.65
N ARG A 53 -1.90 -10.21 11.84
CA ARG A 53 -0.71 -9.71 12.51
C ARG A 53 0.55 -10.24 11.81
N LEU A 54 1.43 -9.33 11.38
CA LEU A 54 2.69 -9.69 10.75
C LEU A 54 3.75 -10.07 11.79
N ASP A 55 4.50 -11.13 11.50
CA ASP A 55 5.64 -11.57 12.31
C ASP A 55 6.82 -10.57 12.22
N GLU A 56 7.69 -10.55 13.25
CA GLU A 56 8.87 -9.69 13.25
C GLU A 56 9.83 -9.95 12.10
N SER A 57 9.88 -11.19 11.61
CA SER A 57 10.73 -11.62 10.50
C SER A 57 10.17 -11.28 9.11
N ASP A 58 8.91 -10.84 9.02
CA ASP A 58 8.31 -10.51 7.72
C ASP A 58 8.92 -9.21 7.14
N PRO A 59 9.51 -9.25 5.94
CA PRO A 59 10.05 -8.05 5.29
C PRO A 59 9.02 -6.93 5.10
N GLN A 60 7.74 -7.26 5.02
CA GLN A 60 6.65 -6.30 4.84
C GLN A 60 6.41 -5.48 6.10
N ARG A 61 6.59 -6.08 7.27
CA ARG A 61 6.56 -5.37 8.56
C ARG A 61 7.58 -4.24 8.56
N GLY A 62 8.81 -4.51 8.12
CA GLY A 62 9.89 -3.51 8.06
C GLY A 62 9.56 -2.33 7.15
N GLN A 63 8.91 -2.58 6.00
CA GLN A 63 8.50 -1.52 5.07
C GLN A 63 7.38 -0.65 5.64
N ALA A 64 6.39 -1.27 6.30
CA ALA A 64 5.29 -0.56 6.95
C ALA A 64 5.80 0.30 8.12
N VAL A 65 6.66 -0.25 8.98
CA VAL A 65 7.27 0.50 10.10
C VAL A 65 8.04 1.72 9.59
N ALA A 66 8.93 1.54 8.62
CA ALA A 66 9.72 2.65 8.10
C ALA A 66 8.86 3.78 7.49
N SER A 67 7.73 3.43 6.88
CA SER A 67 6.82 4.43 6.31
C SER A 67 5.99 5.11 7.40
N SER A 68 5.55 4.37 8.42
CA SER A 68 4.89 4.92 9.61
C SER A 68 5.81 5.90 10.35
N ASP A 69 7.10 5.58 10.47
CA ASP A 69 8.08 6.44 11.13
C ASP A 69 8.23 7.78 10.37
N ASP A 70 8.28 7.73 9.03
CA ASP A 70 8.31 8.94 8.19
C ASP A 70 7.03 9.78 8.36
N LEU A 71 5.86 9.15 8.41
CA LEU A 71 4.59 9.85 8.64
C LEU A 71 4.56 10.55 10.01
N LEU A 72 4.97 9.86 11.07
CA LEU A 72 4.92 10.39 12.44
C LEU A 72 5.92 11.51 12.68
N ILE A 73 7.14 11.38 12.15
CA ILE A 73 8.23 12.34 12.38
C ILE A 73 8.15 13.52 11.40
N ASN A 74 8.06 13.24 10.09
CA ASN A 74 8.25 14.27 9.07
C ASN A 74 6.94 14.93 8.62
N GLN A 75 5.83 14.20 8.60
CA GLN A 75 4.55 14.72 8.08
C GLN A 75 3.64 15.25 9.18
N ALA A 76 3.49 14.51 10.28
CA ALA A 76 2.61 14.87 11.38
C ALA A 76 3.29 15.64 12.52
N ASP A 77 4.63 15.61 12.59
CA ASP A 77 5.44 16.21 13.67
C ASP A 77 4.90 15.84 15.07
N GLU A 78 4.41 14.61 15.22
CA GLU A 78 3.68 14.18 16.42
C GLU A 78 4.60 13.56 17.48
N PHE A 79 5.80 13.17 17.06
CA PHE A 79 6.88 12.62 17.87
C PHE A 79 8.24 12.94 17.27
N ALA A 80 9.25 13.12 18.12
CA ALA A 80 10.63 13.16 17.68
C ALA A 80 11.23 11.74 17.50
N ALA A 81 12.29 11.65 16.71
CA ALA A 81 13.00 10.39 16.49
C ALA A 81 13.49 9.79 17.83
N GLY A 82 13.04 8.56 18.13
CA GLY A 82 13.39 7.83 19.36
C GLY A 82 12.42 7.97 20.53
N GLU A 83 11.34 8.73 20.39
CA GLU A 83 10.29 8.88 21.42
C GLU A 83 9.21 7.78 21.37
N PHE A 84 9.30 6.86 20.40
CA PHE A 84 8.32 5.80 20.21
C PHE A 84 8.97 4.50 19.73
N VAL A 85 8.26 3.38 19.93
CA VAL A 85 8.58 2.06 19.36
C VAL A 85 7.37 1.47 18.69
N SER A 86 7.56 0.96 17.47
CA SER A 86 6.55 0.22 16.72
C SER A 86 6.45 -1.21 17.25
N VAL A 87 5.31 -1.54 17.87
CA VAL A 87 5.10 -2.80 18.59
C VAL A 87 4.57 -3.88 17.65
N ALA A 88 3.48 -3.59 16.96
CA ALA A 88 2.81 -4.55 16.08
C ALA A 88 2.43 -3.91 14.74
N VAL A 89 2.29 -4.75 13.72
CA VAL A 89 1.79 -4.35 12.41
C VAL A 89 0.72 -5.35 12.00
N PHE A 90 -0.43 -4.82 11.64
CA PHE A 90 -1.56 -5.58 11.12
C PHE A 90 -1.74 -5.25 9.64
N ASP A 91 -2.08 -6.26 8.85
CA ASP A 91 -2.29 -6.14 7.41
C ASP A 91 -3.63 -6.73 7.00
N ARG A 92 -4.31 -6.08 6.04
CA ARG A 92 -5.60 -6.50 5.52
C ARG A 92 -5.70 -6.26 4.02
N GLY A 93 -6.33 -7.19 3.31
CA GLY A 93 -6.59 -7.09 1.87
C GLY A 93 -5.36 -7.47 1.02
N GLY A 94 -5.27 -6.87 -0.16
CA GLY A 94 -4.19 -7.19 -1.12
C GLY A 94 -4.37 -8.51 -1.87
N GLU A 95 -5.58 -9.09 -1.84
CA GLU A 95 -5.91 -10.22 -2.70
C GLU A 95 -5.87 -9.82 -4.18
N ARG A 96 -5.40 -10.73 -5.03
CA ARG A 96 -5.19 -10.51 -6.46
C ARG A 96 -6.14 -11.40 -7.26
N TRP A 97 -6.73 -10.90 -8.34
CA TRP A 97 -7.61 -11.68 -9.22
C TRP A 97 -7.52 -11.21 -10.68
N PRO A 98 -7.91 -12.03 -11.67
CA PRO A 98 -8.28 -13.45 -11.59
C PRO A 98 -7.05 -14.36 -11.39
N LYS A 99 -7.14 -15.32 -10.45
CA LYS A 99 -6.11 -16.35 -10.25
C LYS A 99 -6.45 -17.58 -11.10
N ILE A 100 -5.59 -17.93 -12.04
CA ILE A 100 -5.74 -19.16 -12.83
C ILE A 100 -5.26 -20.38 -12.03
N ASN A 101 -4.22 -20.20 -11.20
CA ASN A 101 -3.70 -21.16 -10.22
C ASN A 101 -2.88 -20.38 -9.15
N GLU A 102 -2.58 -20.98 -8.00
CA GLU A 102 -1.71 -20.37 -6.96
C GLU A 102 -0.30 -20.07 -7.47
N SER A 103 0.19 -20.81 -8.48
CA SER A 103 1.53 -20.62 -9.04
C SER A 103 1.58 -19.70 -10.28
N LEU A 104 0.45 -19.48 -10.96
CA LEU A 104 0.37 -18.69 -12.20
C LEU A 104 -0.34 -17.36 -11.95
N ASP A 105 0.30 -16.52 -11.13
CA ASP A 105 -0.20 -15.20 -10.71
C ASP A 105 0.04 -14.07 -11.74
N PHE A 106 0.63 -14.39 -12.90
CA PHE A 106 0.95 -13.40 -13.94
C PHE A 106 -0.27 -12.73 -14.56
N PHE A 107 -1.43 -13.39 -14.51
CA PHE A 107 -2.70 -12.87 -15.05
C PHE A 107 -3.57 -12.19 -13.99
N ALA A 108 -3.11 -12.09 -12.74
CA ALA A 108 -3.84 -11.38 -11.69
C ALA A 108 -3.56 -9.86 -11.79
N PHE A 109 -4.30 -9.22 -12.70
CA PHE A 109 -4.18 -7.78 -12.99
C PHE A 109 -4.92 -6.92 -11.98
N PHE A 110 -6.02 -7.41 -11.43
CA PHE A 110 -6.80 -6.70 -10.42
C PHE A 110 -6.31 -7.08 -9.03
N HIS A 111 -6.36 -6.13 -8.13
CA HIS A 111 -6.01 -6.34 -6.74
C HIS A 111 -6.92 -5.50 -5.86
N GLU A 112 -7.27 -6.03 -4.70
CA GLU A 112 -7.91 -5.26 -3.65
C GLU A 112 -6.91 -4.28 -3.04
N ALA A 113 -7.43 -3.20 -2.47
CA ALA A 113 -6.62 -2.29 -1.67
C ALA A 113 -5.99 -3.07 -0.51
N ARG A 114 -4.72 -2.79 -0.24
CA ARG A 114 -3.98 -3.40 0.87
C ARG A 114 -3.74 -2.34 1.91
N TYR A 115 -4.17 -2.62 3.13
CA TYR A 115 -4.08 -1.71 4.26
C TYR A 115 -3.12 -2.25 5.29
N ALA A 116 -2.32 -1.36 5.89
CA ALA A 116 -1.52 -1.67 7.05
C ALA A 116 -1.92 -0.75 8.21
N LEU A 117 -1.97 -1.33 9.41
CA LEU A 117 -2.16 -0.63 10.66
C LEU A 117 -0.92 -0.88 11.51
N VAL A 118 -0.13 0.17 11.76
CA VAL A 118 1.07 0.09 12.59
C VAL A 118 0.73 0.61 13.98
N GLU A 119 0.92 -0.23 14.99
CA GLU A 119 0.75 0.11 16.38
C GLU A 119 2.06 0.65 16.95
N VAL A 120 1.99 1.87 17.47
CA VAL A 120 3.12 2.64 17.98
C VAL A 120 2.89 2.97 19.44
N ALA A 121 3.85 2.61 20.28
CA ALA A 121 3.80 2.90 21.71
C ALA A 121 4.84 3.98 22.06
N PRO A 122 4.46 5.03 22.81
CA PRO A 122 5.40 6.05 23.27
C PRO A 122 6.41 5.45 24.26
N VAL A 123 7.60 6.05 24.33
CA VAL A 123 8.73 5.59 25.12
C VAL A 123 8.97 6.54 26.28
N VAL A 124 9.29 5.99 27.46
CA VAL A 124 9.69 6.79 28.62
C VAL A 124 11.04 7.46 28.32
N PRO A 125 11.17 8.80 28.52
CA PRO A 125 12.43 9.49 28.30
C PRO A 125 13.56 8.88 29.15
N GLN A 126 14.58 8.35 28.48
CA GLN A 126 15.72 7.75 29.16
C GLN A 126 16.88 8.74 29.27
N ARG A 127 17.52 8.75 30.43
CA ARG A 127 18.64 9.66 30.68
C ARG A 127 19.85 9.20 29.87
N ILE A 128 20.33 10.07 28.99
CA ILE A 128 21.58 9.85 28.25
C ILE A 128 22.78 10.20 29.16
N GLU A 129 23.57 9.20 29.51
CA GLU A 129 24.85 9.40 30.21
C GLU A 129 25.99 9.40 29.17
N PRO A 130 26.82 10.46 29.10
CA PRO A 130 27.93 10.53 28.16
C PRO A 130 28.89 9.33 28.34
N GLY A 131 29.15 8.59 27.26
CA GLY A 131 30.10 7.46 27.26
C GLY A 131 29.49 6.08 27.57
N ARG A 132 28.19 5.99 27.87
CA ARG A 132 27.46 4.73 27.94
C ARG A 132 26.61 4.54 26.69
N ALA A 133 26.50 3.30 26.20
CA ALA A 133 25.55 2.99 25.13
C ALA A 133 24.13 3.40 25.57
N PRO A 134 23.34 4.04 24.70
CA PRO A 134 21.95 4.37 24.99
C PRO A 134 21.22 3.13 25.51
N ALA A 135 20.49 3.28 26.61
CA ALA A 135 19.68 2.19 27.12
C ALA A 135 18.54 1.88 26.13
N ARG A 136 18.14 0.60 26.10
CA ARG A 136 17.08 0.16 25.18
C ARG A 136 15.78 0.91 25.51
N PRO A 137 15.07 1.46 24.51
CA PRO A 137 13.83 2.18 24.74
C PRO A 137 12.85 1.28 25.49
N LYS A 138 12.25 1.82 26.54
CA LYS A 138 11.23 1.13 27.35
C LYS A 138 9.89 1.79 27.07
N VAL A 139 8.94 0.99 26.58
CA VAL A 139 7.57 1.43 26.32
C VAL A 139 6.95 1.99 27.60
N ASP A 140 6.28 3.14 27.47
CA ASP A 140 5.48 3.73 28.52
C ASP A 140 4.10 3.06 28.55
N GLU A 141 3.86 2.23 29.58
CA GLU A 141 2.59 1.53 29.79
C GLU A 141 1.49 2.44 30.34
N SER A 142 1.80 3.68 30.71
CA SER A 142 0.82 4.65 31.23
C SER A 142 0.09 5.43 30.13
N GLN A 143 0.69 5.52 28.94
CA GLN A 143 0.13 6.24 27.82
C GLN A 143 -0.56 5.28 26.83
N GLU A 144 -1.62 5.77 26.21
CA GLU A 144 -2.32 5.04 25.16
C GLU A 144 -1.45 4.89 23.92
N ARG A 145 -1.59 3.76 23.26
CA ARG A 145 -0.87 3.45 22.03
C ARG A 145 -1.54 4.14 20.86
N ARG A 146 -0.73 4.66 19.94
CA ARG A 146 -1.20 5.30 18.71
C ARG A 146 -1.18 4.29 17.56
N TYR A 147 -2.08 4.46 16.62
CA TYR A 147 -2.20 3.59 15.46
C TYR A 147 -2.09 4.41 14.19
N VAL A 148 -1.21 3.98 13.28
CA VAL A 148 -1.00 4.62 11.99
C VAL A 148 -1.63 3.75 10.92
N TYR A 149 -2.69 4.27 10.30
CA TYR A 149 -3.47 3.61 9.27
C TYR A 149 -2.99 4.08 7.89
N MET A 150 -2.56 3.11 7.07
CA MET A 150 -1.93 3.37 5.77
C MET A 150 -2.50 2.46 4.70
N ILE A 151 -2.54 2.96 3.48
CA ILE A 151 -2.88 2.22 2.27
C ILE A 151 -1.63 2.02 1.41
N ARG A 152 -1.48 0.84 0.80
CA ARG A 152 -0.35 0.57 -0.09
C ARG A 152 -0.65 1.01 -1.51
N ASP A 153 0.07 2.01 -2.01
CA ASP A 153 0.03 2.37 -3.42
C ASP A 153 1.02 1.53 -4.23
N LEU A 154 0.47 0.70 -5.12
CA LEU A 154 1.19 -0.10 -6.11
C LEU A 154 0.91 0.36 -7.54
N GLY A 155 -0.11 1.19 -7.73
CA GLY A 155 -0.73 1.49 -9.03
C GLY A 155 -0.13 2.70 -9.73
N ASN A 156 0.14 3.79 -8.99
CA ASN A 156 0.57 5.06 -9.57
C ASN A 156 1.90 4.92 -10.35
N ARG A 157 2.78 4.00 -9.93
CA ARG A 157 4.06 3.76 -10.62
C ARG A 157 3.94 3.03 -11.97
N ARG A 158 2.85 2.27 -12.21
CA ARG A 158 2.68 1.46 -13.42
C ARG A 158 1.89 2.17 -14.52
N GLN A 159 1.12 3.20 -14.16
CA GLN A 159 0.32 3.99 -15.11
C GLN A 159 1.16 4.65 -16.22
N PRO A 160 2.33 5.29 -15.96
CA PRO A 160 3.10 5.95 -17.01
C PRO A 160 3.59 4.96 -18.08
N ALA A 161 4.06 3.78 -17.66
CA ALA A 161 4.53 2.75 -18.57
C ALA A 161 3.39 2.23 -19.45
N MET A 162 2.19 2.04 -18.89
CA MET A 162 1.01 1.59 -19.63
C MET A 162 0.56 2.62 -20.68
N PHE A 163 0.62 3.93 -20.37
CA PHE A 163 0.29 4.96 -21.35
C PHE A 163 1.28 5.01 -22.53
N ILE A 164 2.57 4.82 -22.25
CA ILE A 164 3.60 4.80 -23.29
C ILE A 164 3.43 3.59 -24.21
N THR A 165 3.18 2.41 -23.66
CA THR A 165 2.98 1.19 -24.46
C THR A 165 1.71 1.28 -25.31
N LEU A 166 0.60 1.74 -24.72
CA LEU A 166 -0.66 1.91 -25.45
C LEU A 166 -0.53 2.99 -26.54
N GLY A 167 0.10 4.12 -26.24
CA GLY A 167 0.36 5.18 -27.21
C GLY A 167 1.22 4.71 -28.38
N SER A 168 2.31 3.99 -28.10
CA SER A 168 3.19 3.44 -29.14
C SER A 168 2.49 2.38 -29.98
N LEU A 169 1.67 1.54 -29.36
CA LEU A 169 0.87 0.51 -30.04
C LEU A 169 -0.14 1.15 -31.01
N ILE A 170 -0.84 2.20 -30.58
CA ILE A 170 -1.81 2.91 -31.43
C ILE A 170 -1.11 3.50 -32.66
N VAL A 171 0.04 4.18 -32.47
CA VAL A 171 0.81 4.75 -33.58
C VAL A 171 1.28 3.65 -34.54
N PHE A 172 1.78 2.53 -34.01
CA PHE A 172 2.21 1.39 -34.82
C PHE A 172 1.05 0.81 -35.65
N VAL A 173 -0.12 0.61 -35.05
CA VAL A 173 -1.31 0.09 -35.75
C VAL A 173 -1.78 1.06 -36.84
N ILE A 174 -1.75 2.38 -36.58
CA ILE A 174 -2.07 3.40 -37.58
C ILE A 174 -1.11 3.34 -38.77
N LEU A 175 0.20 3.18 -38.52
CA LEU A 175 1.20 3.06 -39.57
C LEU A 175 1.02 1.78 -40.40
N CYS A 176 0.79 0.64 -39.75
CA CYS A 176 0.45 -0.62 -40.43
C CYS A 176 -0.82 -0.47 -41.29
N TRP A 177 -1.83 0.22 -40.77
CA TRP A 177 -3.07 0.47 -41.49
C TRP A 177 -2.88 1.38 -42.72
N LEU A 178 -2.10 2.47 -42.58
CA LEU A 178 -1.76 3.35 -43.69
C LEU A 178 -0.97 2.63 -44.79
N MET A 179 0.03 1.83 -44.40
CA MET A 179 0.80 1.00 -45.33
C MET A 179 -0.10 0.01 -46.07
N HIS A 180 -0.98 -0.69 -45.33
CA HIS A 180 -1.92 -1.64 -45.91
C HIS A 180 -2.88 -0.97 -46.91
N ARG A 181 -3.42 0.20 -46.55
CA ARG A 181 -4.32 0.96 -47.42
C ARG A 181 -3.61 1.44 -48.70
N ARG A 182 -2.36 1.90 -48.58
CA ARG A 182 -1.55 2.32 -49.74
C ARG A 182 -1.32 1.15 -50.69
N ASP A 183 -0.95 -0.01 -50.17
CA ASP A 183 -0.68 -1.19 -50.98
C ASP A 183 -1.95 -1.71 -51.69
N LEU A 184 -3.12 -1.59 -51.06
CA LEU A 184 -4.41 -1.87 -51.70
C LEU A 184 -4.69 -0.93 -52.89
N ILE A 185 -4.54 0.39 -52.68
CA ILE A 185 -4.76 1.39 -53.76
C ILE A 185 -3.78 1.16 -54.92
N LEU A 186 -2.52 0.85 -54.64
CA LEU A 186 -1.53 0.56 -55.68
C LEU A 186 -1.94 -0.67 -56.53
N ARG A 187 -2.43 -1.73 -55.88
CA ARG A 187 -2.91 -2.94 -56.57
C ARG A 187 -4.10 -2.64 -57.47
N GLU A 188 -5.05 -1.84 -57.01
CA GLU A 188 -6.21 -1.40 -57.82
C GLU A 188 -5.76 -0.60 -59.05
N ASN A 189 -4.82 0.33 -58.87
CA ASN A 189 -4.31 1.15 -59.97
C ASN A 189 -3.54 0.32 -61.01
N LEU A 190 -2.72 -0.63 -60.57
CA LEU A 190 -2.01 -1.56 -61.46
C LEU A 190 -2.95 -2.51 -62.19
N ALA A 191 -4.07 -2.92 -61.57
CA ALA A 191 -5.09 -3.72 -62.24
C ALA A 191 -5.76 -2.90 -63.35
N ARG A 192 -6.18 -1.67 -63.06
CA ARG A 192 -6.76 -0.75 -64.05
C ARG A 192 -5.81 -0.43 -65.21
N SER A 193 -4.53 -0.22 -64.93
CA SER A 193 -3.55 0.09 -66.00
C SER A 193 -3.38 -1.09 -66.96
N ARG A 194 -3.34 -2.33 -66.46
CA ARG A 194 -3.27 -3.54 -67.31
C ARG A 194 -4.53 -3.75 -68.15
N GLU A 195 -5.70 -3.34 -67.66
CA GLU A 195 -6.93 -3.39 -68.44
C GLU A 195 -6.89 -2.38 -69.59
N LEU A 196 -6.40 -1.17 -69.35
CA LEU A 196 -6.24 -0.14 -70.38
C LEU A 196 -5.23 -0.52 -71.46
N GLU A 197 -4.13 -1.20 -71.12
CA GLU A 197 -3.14 -1.67 -72.10
C GLU A 197 -3.64 -2.82 -73.00
N LYS A 198 -4.73 -3.50 -72.63
CA LYS A 198 -5.32 -4.59 -73.41
C LYS A 198 -6.36 -4.13 -74.43
N VAL A 199 -6.77 -2.86 -74.39
CA VAL A 199 -7.72 -2.22 -75.31
C VAL A 199 -6.97 -1.51 -76.42
#